data_AF-A0A3D1S7A5-F1
#
_entry.id   AF-A0A3D1S7A5-F1
#
_cell.length_a   1.000
_cell.length_b   1.000
_cell.length_c   1.000
_cell.angle_alpha   90.00
_cell.angle_beta   90.00
_cell.angle_gamma   90.00
#
_symmetry.space_group_name_H-M   'P 1'
#
loop_
_entity.id
_entity.type
_entity.pdbx_description
1 polymer ?
#
loop_
_entity_poly.entity_id
_entity_poly.type
_entity_poly.pdbx_seq_one_letter_code
_entity_poly.pdbx_strand_id
1 'polypeptide(L)'
;MKFKYTPLIFSFFLLFCSSNEPVYPKSELSTKLFGKTIPAHPRLLFSEEEEMLVKQLSKTDPLLNNLLQLLKSQADELLYAPTITPPNNLNNSREHVHCIITLSVAYRMFDEDKYARGVEKLLINLCLYPGWNPDHYLDVAETTTAVAIGYDWLYNFLSGDTKILIEEAIVEKALNLSIPEYERL
;
A
#
# COMPACT_ATOMS: atom_id res chain seq x y z
N MET A 1 8.06 18.65 -75.37
CA MET A 1 8.80 17.41 -75.10
C MET A 1 8.41 16.92 -73.71
N LYS A 2 8.23 15.60 -73.55
CA LYS A 2 7.37 14.95 -72.55
C LYS A 2 8.00 14.82 -71.14
N PHE A 3 7.12 14.70 -70.13
CA PHE A 3 7.27 14.04 -68.81
C PHE A 3 8.22 14.72 -67.78
N LYS A 4 7.99 14.73 -66.46
CA LYS A 4 7.24 13.82 -65.56
C LYS A 4 6.98 14.54 -64.22
N TYR A 5 5.84 14.26 -63.59
CA TYR A 5 5.54 14.60 -62.19
C TYR A 5 6.36 13.73 -61.22
N THR A 6 6.82 14.32 -60.11
CA THR A 6 7.01 13.61 -58.84
C THR A 6 6.65 14.56 -57.69
N PRO A 7 5.59 14.28 -56.91
CA PRO A 7 5.30 15.02 -55.70
C PRO A 7 6.21 14.56 -54.56
N LEU A 8 6.79 15.52 -53.85
CA LEU A 8 7.57 15.32 -52.64
C LEU A 8 6.62 14.93 -51.49
N ILE A 9 6.49 13.63 -51.23
CA ILE A 9 5.83 13.09 -50.05
C ILE A 9 6.84 13.13 -48.91
N PHE A 10 6.75 14.11 -48.02
CA PHE A 10 7.42 14.02 -46.72
C PHE A 10 6.46 13.39 -45.73
N SER A 11 6.67 12.09 -45.53
CA SER A 11 5.96 11.22 -44.60
C SER A 11 6.11 11.75 -43.17
N PHE A 12 4.99 12.12 -42.56
CA PHE A 12 4.85 12.35 -41.13
C PHE A 12 5.00 10.99 -40.43
N PHE A 13 6.16 10.72 -39.83
CA PHE A 13 6.40 9.50 -39.06
C PHE A 13 5.67 9.64 -37.72
N LEU A 14 4.39 9.25 -37.67
CA LEU A 14 3.71 8.96 -36.41
C LEU A 14 4.38 7.72 -35.80
N LEU A 15 5.32 7.95 -34.89
CA LEU A 15 5.70 6.97 -33.89
C LEU A 15 4.45 6.71 -33.04
N PHE A 16 3.66 5.72 -33.46
CA PHE A 16 2.76 5.00 -32.57
C PHE A 16 3.64 4.32 -31.52
N CYS A 17 3.94 5.01 -30.42
CA CYS A 17 4.27 4.36 -29.17
C CYS A 17 3.00 3.63 -28.72
N SER A 18 2.89 2.35 -29.10
CA SER A 18 1.99 1.43 -28.42
C SER A 18 2.47 1.34 -26.97
N SER A 19 1.80 2.04 -26.06
CA SER A 19 1.89 1.74 -24.64
C SER A 19 1.26 0.37 -24.45
N ASN A 20 2.08 -0.69 -24.58
CA ASN A 20 1.73 -1.95 -23.98
C ASN A 20 1.78 -1.72 -22.47
N GLU A 21 0.66 -1.33 -21.90
CA GLU A 21 0.39 -1.52 -20.47
C GLU A 21 0.69 -3.00 -20.18
N PRO A 22 1.59 -3.31 -19.23
CA PRO A 22 1.77 -4.70 -18.82
C PRO A 22 0.43 -5.22 -18.28
N VAL A 23 -0.16 -6.16 -19.00
CA VAL A 23 -1.34 -6.90 -18.55
C VAL A 23 -0.86 -7.80 -17.41
N TYR A 24 -0.96 -7.32 -16.19
CA TYR A 24 -0.79 -8.16 -15.01
C TYR A 24 -1.92 -9.20 -15.03
N PRO A 25 -1.60 -10.50 -14.99
CA PRO A 25 -2.63 -11.50 -14.87
C PRO A 25 -3.38 -11.24 -13.56
N LYS A 26 -4.70 -11.00 -13.65
CA LYS A 26 -5.60 -11.10 -12.51
C LYS A 26 -5.41 -12.48 -11.91
N SER A 27 -4.60 -12.58 -10.87
CA SER A 27 -4.47 -13.80 -10.07
C SER A 27 -5.73 -13.95 -9.22
N GLU A 28 -6.84 -14.29 -9.85
CA GLU A 28 -8.02 -14.87 -9.19
C GLU A 28 -7.78 -16.38 -8.93
N LEU A 29 -6.57 -16.76 -8.51
CA LEU A 29 -6.35 -18.08 -7.95
C LEU A 29 -6.65 -18.00 -6.46
N SER A 30 -7.74 -18.64 -6.04
CA SER A 30 -8.15 -18.68 -4.64
C SER A 30 -7.08 -19.42 -3.81
N THR A 31 -6.12 -18.68 -3.25
CA THR A 31 -5.10 -19.25 -2.38
C THR A 31 -5.78 -19.96 -1.21
N LYS A 32 -5.42 -21.23 -0.99
CA LYS A 32 -5.89 -22.00 0.17
C LYS A 32 -4.77 -22.11 1.19
N LEU A 33 -5.05 -21.70 2.42
CA LEU A 33 -4.15 -21.85 3.56
C LEU A 33 -4.85 -22.69 4.63
N PHE A 34 -4.21 -23.77 5.08
CA PHE A 34 -4.77 -24.74 6.02
C PHE A 34 -6.17 -25.26 5.62
N GLY A 35 -6.37 -25.51 4.32
CA GLY A 35 -7.65 -26.00 3.77
C GLY A 35 -8.75 -24.94 3.65
N LYS A 36 -8.50 -23.69 4.04
CA LYS A 36 -9.45 -22.57 3.91
C LYS A 36 -9.03 -21.64 2.79
N THR A 37 -9.99 -21.23 1.97
CA THR A 37 -9.79 -20.15 1.00
C THR A 37 -9.52 -18.85 1.76
N ILE A 38 -8.45 -18.14 1.40
CA ILE A 38 -8.18 -16.84 1.98
C ILE A 38 -9.09 -15.81 1.27
N PRO A 39 -9.85 -14.96 2.01
CA PRO A 39 -10.72 -13.94 1.41
C PRO A 39 -9.95 -12.95 0.52
N ALA A 40 -10.65 -12.18 -0.31
CA ALA A 40 -10.04 -11.05 -1.01
C ALA A 40 -9.58 -9.96 -0.02
N HIS A 41 -8.71 -9.08 -0.47
CA HIS A 41 -8.34 -7.88 0.30
C HIS A 41 -9.46 -6.82 0.22
N PRO A 42 -9.64 -5.97 1.26
CA PRO A 42 -8.99 -6.04 2.57
C PRO A 42 -9.55 -7.16 3.45
N ARG A 43 -8.70 -7.78 4.27
CA ARG A 43 -9.06 -8.94 5.13
C ARG A 43 -8.45 -8.89 6.52
N LEU A 44 -7.57 -7.93 6.81
CA LEU A 44 -7.04 -7.70 8.15
C LEU A 44 -7.89 -6.67 8.88
N LEU A 45 -8.45 -7.05 10.03
CA LEU A 45 -9.15 -6.19 11.01
C LEU A 45 -10.43 -5.48 10.56
N PHE A 46 -10.54 -5.10 9.29
CA PHE A 46 -11.60 -4.23 8.80
C PHE A 46 -11.93 -4.61 7.35
N SER A 47 -13.04 -5.32 7.16
CA SER A 47 -13.52 -5.80 5.86
C SER A 47 -14.13 -4.67 5.00
N GLU A 48 -14.41 -4.96 3.74
CA GLU A 48 -15.14 -4.05 2.83
C GLU A 48 -16.60 -3.86 3.29
N GLU A 49 -17.22 -4.91 3.82
CA GLU A 49 -18.58 -4.84 4.36
C GLU A 49 -18.67 -3.93 5.59
N GLU A 50 -17.72 -4.03 6.51
CA GLU A 50 -17.64 -3.15 7.69
C GLU A 50 -17.35 -1.70 7.28
N GLU A 51 -16.52 -1.48 6.27
CA GLU A 51 -16.28 -0.14 5.71
C GLU A 51 -17.57 0.48 5.18
N MET A 52 -18.35 -0.26 4.38
CA MET A 52 -19.64 0.23 3.87
C MET A 52 -20.60 0.56 5.02
N LEU A 53 -20.64 -0.28 6.05
CA LEU A 53 -21.48 -0.05 7.22
C LEU A 53 -21.09 1.24 7.97
N VAL A 54 -19.79 1.45 8.22
CA VAL A 54 -19.30 2.67 8.89
C VAL A 54 -19.62 3.91 8.05
N LYS A 55 -19.37 3.87 6.73
CA LYS A 55 -19.72 4.94 5.80
C LYS A 55 -21.22 5.26 5.85
N GLN A 56 -22.09 4.26 5.90
CA GLN A 56 -23.54 4.46 5.99
C GLN A 56 -23.95 5.05 7.34
N LEU A 57 -23.50 4.48 8.46
CA LEU A 57 -23.83 4.94 9.80
C LEU A 57 -23.39 6.39 10.05
N SER A 58 -22.24 6.78 9.52
CA SER A 58 -21.71 8.15 9.67
C SER A 58 -22.59 9.24 9.05
N LYS A 59 -23.58 8.87 8.21
CA LYS A 59 -24.55 9.81 7.63
C LYS A 59 -25.67 10.16 8.61
N THR A 60 -25.92 9.31 9.59
CA THR A 60 -27.05 9.43 10.53
C THR A 60 -26.61 9.55 11.98
N ASP A 61 -25.42 9.09 12.34
CA ASP A 61 -24.84 9.20 13.67
C ASP A 61 -23.88 10.41 13.75
N PRO A 62 -24.24 11.49 14.49
CA PRO A 62 -23.40 12.67 14.60
C PRO A 62 -22.06 12.44 15.31
N LEU A 63 -22.00 11.52 16.28
CA LEU A 63 -20.77 11.21 17.00
C LEU A 63 -19.78 10.52 16.07
N LEU A 64 -20.23 9.50 15.34
CA LEU A 64 -19.40 8.81 14.35
C LEU A 64 -18.95 9.77 13.25
N ASN A 65 -19.83 10.64 12.77
CA ASN A 65 -19.46 11.65 11.77
C ASN A 65 -18.32 12.55 12.28
N ASN A 66 -18.45 13.06 13.50
CA ASN A 66 -17.42 13.92 14.11
C ASN A 66 -16.09 13.19 14.29
N LEU A 67 -16.11 11.91 14.68
CA LEU A 67 -14.89 11.09 14.79
C LEU A 67 -14.21 10.90 13.43
N LEU A 68 -14.98 10.67 12.37
CA LEU A 68 -14.44 10.58 11.00
C LEU A 68 -13.85 11.92 10.54
N GLN A 69 -14.50 13.05 10.84
CA GLN A 69 -13.93 14.37 10.51
C GLN A 69 -12.63 14.65 11.27
N LEU A 70 -12.55 14.23 12.54
CA LEU A 70 -11.32 14.33 13.33
C LEU A 70 -10.21 13.43 12.77
N LEU A 71 -10.54 12.20 12.37
CA LEU A 71 -9.61 11.31 11.66
C LEU A 71 -9.10 11.98 10.38
N LYS A 72 -10.00 12.58 9.60
CA LYS A 72 -9.68 13.27 8.35
C LYS A 72 -8.69 14.42 8.57
N SER A 73 -8.95 15.25 9.57
CA SER A 73 -8.06 16.37 9.93
C SER A 73 -6.66 15.88 10.29
N GLN A 74 -6.56 14.82 11.11
CA GLN A 74 -5.26 14.23 11.46
C GLN A 74 -4.56 13.65 10.22
N ALA A 75 -5.29 12.96 9.35
CA ALA A 75 -4.74 12.43 8.11
C ALA A 75 -4.23 13.54 7.17
N ASP A 76 -4.94 14.66 7.09
CA ASP A 76 -4.52 15.84 6.31
C ASP A 76 -3.24 16.45 6.87
N GLU A 77 -3.09 16.54 8.20
CA GLU A 77 -1.86 17.01 8.84
C GLU A 77 -0.67 16.08 8.59
N LEU A 78 -0.89 14.76 8.70
CA LEU A 78 0.15 13.74 8.51
C LEU A 78 0.73 13.72 7.10
N LEU A 79 -0.04 14.12 6.07
CA LEU A 79 0.49 14.24 4.70
C LEU A 79 1.63 15.26 4.56
N TYR A 80 1.68 16.25 5.45
CA TYR A 80 2.69 17.31 5.47
C TYR A 80 3.68 17.17 6.63
N ALA A 81 3.56 16.11 7.43
CA ALA A 81 4.48 15.84 8.52
C ALA A 81 5.91 15.62 7.99
N PRO A 82 6.94 15.91 8.82
CA PRO A 82 8.31 15.57 8.49
C PRO A 82 8.45 14.09 8.14
N THR A 83 9.43 13.78 7.29
CA THR A 83 9.73 12.37 6.96
C THR A 83 10.10 11.62 8.24
N ILE A 84 9.40 10.51 8.49
CA ILE A 84 9.68 9.63 9.62
C ILE A 84 11.06 9.01 9.40
N THR A 85 11.93 9.12 10.40
CA THR A 85 13.25 8.48 10.38
C THR A 85 13.12 6.97 10.36
N PRO A 86 14.14 6.21 9.91
CA PRO A 86 14.07 4.75 9.87
C PRO A 86 13.63 4.14 11.22
N PRO A 87 12.97 2.96 11.22
CA PRO A 87 12.54 2.26 12.44
C PRO A 87 13.75 1.68 13.18
N ASN A 88 14.57 2.55 13.77
CA ASN A 88 15.79 2.24 14.52
C ASN A 88 15.60 2.35 16.05
N ASN A 89 14.36 2.58 16.47
CA ASN A 89 13.89 2.49 17.84
C ASN A 89 12.35 2.36 17.82
N LEU A 90 11.80 1.91 18.94
CA LEU A 90 10.38 1.64 19.10
C LEU A 90 9.45 2.84 18.80
N ASN A 91 9.86 4.05 19.17
CA ASN A 91 9.02 5.24 18.91
C ASN A 91 8.89 5.49 17.42
N ASN A 92 9.99 5.34 16.67
CA ASN A 92 9.95 5.48 15.21
C ASN A 92 9.11 4.40 14.55
N SER A 93 9.19 3.14 15.01
CA SER A 93 8.35 2.06 14.48
C SER A 93 6.86 2.33 14.74
N ARG A 94 6.51 2.81 15.93
CA ARG A 94 5.13 3.18 16.29
C ARG A 94 4.62 4.40 15.54
N GLU A 95 5.48 5.35 15.22
CA GLU A 95 5.12 6.50 14.39
C GLU A 95 4.72 6.04 12.98
N HIS A 96 5.43 5.06 12.40
CA HIS A 96 5.02 4.46 11.13
C HIS A 96 3.67 3.74 11.23
N VAL A 97 3.44 2.98 12.32
CA VAL A 97 2.12 2.35 12.58
C VAL A 97 1.03 3.42 12.61
N HIS A 98 1.22 4.48 13.39
CA HIS A 98 0.25 5.58 13.49
C HIS A 98 -0.02 6.23 12.12
N CYS A 99 1.03 6.61 11.40
CA CYS A 99 0.91 7.30 10.11
C CYS A 99 0.23 6.42 9.06
N ILE A 100 0.72 5.19 8.87
CA ILE A 100 0.20 4.28 7.84
C ILE A 100 -1.26 3.93 8.14
N ILE A 101 -1.59 3.55 9.38
CA ILE A 101 -2.97 3.18 9.73
C ILE A 101 -3.90 4.38 9.58
N THR A 102 -3.53 5.57 10.10
CA THR A 102 -4.39 6.76 10.03
C THR A 102 -4.70 7.16 8.59
N LEU A 103 -3.67 7.24 7.74
CA LEU A 103 -3.84 7.56 6.32
C LEU A 103 -4.62 6.45 5.59
N SER A 104 -4.41 5.18 5.93
CA SER A 104 -5.11 4.06 5.31
C SER A 104 -6.60 4.05 5.68
N VAL A 105 -6.97 4.30 6.94
CA VAL A 105 -8.39 4.48 7.31
C VAL A 105 -8.97 5.69 6.58
N ALA A 106 -8.24 6.82 6.50
CA ALA A 106 -8.73 8.00 5.81
C ALA A 106 -8.98 7.73 4.31
N TYR A 107 -8.07 7.01 3.63
CA TYR A 107 -8.31 6.56 2.26
C TYR A 107 -9.59 5.74 2.17
N ARG A 108 -9.73 4.72 3.02
CA ARG A 108 -10.89 3.84 3.01
C ARG A 108 -12.20 4.52 3.38
N MET A 109 -12.19 5.57 4.22
CA MET A 109 -13.42 6.28 4.62
C MET A 109 -13.85 7.36 3.63
N PHE A 110 -12.89 8.00 2.95
CA PHE A 110 -13.15 9.19 2.13
C PHE A 110 -12.87 9.02 0.64
N ASP A 111 -12.28 7.89 0.23
CA ASP A 111 -11.97 7.56 -1.16
C ASP A 111 -11.07 8.62 -1.85
N GLU A 112 -10.24 9.32 -1.06
CA GLU A 112 -9.32 10.35 -1.55
C GLU A 112 -7.91 9.77 -1.76
N ASP A 113 -7.52 9.64 -3.04
CA ASP A 113 -6.23 9.08 -3.47
C ASP A 113 -4.99 9.68 -2.79
N LYS A 114 -5.06 10.94 -2.33
CA LYS A 114 -3.92 11.61 -1.69
C LYS A 114 -3.44 10.82 -0.46
N TYR A 115 -4.36 10.19 0.27
CA TYR A 115 -4.01 9.36 1.43
C TYR A 115 -3.35 8.06 0.99
N ALA A 116 -3.89 7.38 -0.03
CA ALA A 116 -3.31 6.16 -0.55
C ALA A 116 -1.89 6.37 -1.11
N ARG A 117 -1.67 7.46 -1.87
CA ARG A 117 -0.33 7.85 -2.35
C ARG A 117 0.64 8.13 -1.19
N GLY A 118 0.15 8.76 -0.12
CA GLY A 118 0.94 9.00 1.10
C GLY A 118 1.40 7.69 1.75
N VAL A 119 0.49 6.73 1.92
CA VAL A 119 0.80 5.41 2.46
C VAL A 119 1.73 4.64 1.53
N GLU A 120 1.50 4.62 0.22
CA GLU A 120 2.36 3.94 -0.75
C GLU A 120 3.81 4.44 -0.63
N LYS A 121 4.02 5.76 -0.53
CA LYS A 121 5.35 6.34 -0.32
C LYS A 121 5.99 5.87 0.98
N LEU A 122 5.23 5.81 2.07
CA LEU A 122 5.72 5.31 3.36
C LEU A 122 6.10 3.83 3.30
N LEU A 123 5.26 2.99 2.66
CA LEU A 123 5.51 1.56 2.49
C LEU A 123 6.77 1.32 1.66
N ILE A 124 6.92 2.00 0.52
CA ILE A 124 8.12 1.90 -0.33
C ILE A 124 9.36 2.29 0.48
N ASN A 125 9.33 3.43 1.19
CA ASN A 125 10.45 3.86 2.02
C ASN A 125 10.83 2.81 3.07
N LEU A 126 9.85 2.25 3.80
CA LEU A 126 10.08 1.20 4.79
C LEU A 126 10.70 -0.06 4.18
N CYS A 127 10.25 -0.46 2.99
CA CYS A 127 10.73 -1.67 2.32
C CYS A 127 12.15 -1.50 1.75
N LEU A 128 12.54 -0.26 1.41
CA LEU A 128 13.87 0.08 0.90
C LEU A 128 14.95 0.25 1.97
N TYR A 129 14.58 0.37 3.25
CA TYR A 129 15.58 0.35 4.33
C TYR A 129 16.29 -1.02 4.41
N PRO A 130 17.58 -1.09 4.77
CA PRO A 130 18.31 -2.37 4.86
C PRO A 130 17.67 -3.36 5.85
N GLY A 131 17.03 -2.87 6.91
CA GLY A 131 16.30 -3.67 7.89
C GLY A 131 15.46 -2.80 8.82
N TRP A 132 14.71 -3.44 9.71
CA TRP A 132 13.77 -2.79 10.64
C TRP A 132 14.23 -2.87 12.11
N ASN A 133 15.54 -2.66 12.33
CA ASN A 133 16.22 -2.82 13.62
C ASN A 133 16.19 -4.26 14.18
N PRO A 134 16.83 -5.22 13.49
CA PRO A 134 16.73 -6.64 13.83
C PRO A 134 17.27 -7.00 15.24
N ASP A 135 18.16 -6.19 15.80
CA ASP A 135 18.67 -6.38 17.18
C ASP A 135 17.59 -6.11 18.25
N HIS A 136 16.53 -5.37 17.91
CA HIS A 136 15.41 -5.05 18.77
C HIS A 136 14.11 -5.51 18.11
N TYR A 137 13.82 -6.81 18.19
CA TYR A 137 12.78 -7.47 17.39
C TYR A 137 11.34 -6.93 17.61
N LEU A 138 11.06 -6.22 18.71
CA LEU A 138 9.80 -5.51 18.88
C LEU A 138 9.62 -4.40 17.82
N ASP A 139 10.71 -3.73 17.43
CA ASP A 139 10.71 -2.69 16.39
C ASP A 139 10.40 -3.32 15.02
N VAL A 140 10.94 -4.51 14.76
CA VAL A 140 10.63 -5.34 13.58
C VAL A 140 9.13 -5.69 13.58
N ALA A 141 8.59 -6.16 14.71
CA ALA A 141 7.19 -6.56 14.81
C ALA A 141 6.21 -5.39 14.60
N GLU A 142 6.48 -4.23 15.19
CA GLU A 142 5.68 -3.01 15.00
C GLU A 142 5.74 -2.54 13.54
N THR A 143 6.94 -2.52 12.94
CA THR A 143 7.11 -2.13 11.53
C THR A 143 6.40 -3.11 10.59
N THR A 144 6.51 -4.42 10.84
CA THR A 144 5.82 -5.46 10.08
C THR A 144 4.30 -5.28 10.16
N THR A 145 3.78 -4.90 11.33
CA THR A 145 2.36 -4.61 11.54
C THR A 145 1.91 -3.44 10.65
N ALA A 146 2.66 -2.34 10.63
CA ALA A 146 2.37 -1.19 9.77
C ALA A 146 2.36 -1.59 8.29
N VAL A 147 3.40 -2.30 7.84
CA VAL A 147 3.57 -2.71 6.44
C VAL A 147 2.47 -3.69 6.00
N ALA A 148 2.16 -4.70 6.81
CA ALA A 148 1.15 -5.70 6.50
C ALA A 148 -0.27 -5.11 6.44
N ILE A 149 -0.63 -4.22 7.37
CA ILE A 149 -1.94 -3.55 7.34
C ILE A 149 -2.02 -2.59 6.15
N GLY A 150 -0.98 -1.80 5.88
CA GLY A 150 -0.95 -0.90 4.73
C GLY A 150 -1.07 -1.66 3.41
N TYR A 151 -0.35 -2.78 3.25
CA TYR A 151 -0.46 -3.66 2.09
C TYR A 151 -1.88 -4.21 1.91
N ASP A 152 -2.48 -4.72 2.99
CA ASP A 152 -3.82 -5.31 2.95
C ASP A 152 -4.90 -4.28 2.61
N TRP A 153 -4.87 -3.13 3.28
CA TRP A 153 -5.90 -2.10 3.14
C TRP A 153 -5.81 -1.31 1.85
N LEU A 154 -4.62 -1.20 1.25
CA LEU A 154 -4.41 -0.51 -0.03
C LEU A 154 -4.18 -1.46 -1.19
N TYR A 155 -4.40 -2.76 -1.01
CA TYR A 155 -4.05 -3.78 -2.00
C TYR A 155 -4.53 -3.46 -3.41
N ASN A 156 -5.76 -2.96 -3.57
CA ASN A 156 -6.31 -2.64 -4.89
C ASN A 156 -5.71 -1.35 -5.50
N PHE A 157 -5.16 -0.47 -4.69
CA PHE A 157 -4.50 0.77 -5.13
C PHE A 157 -3.04 0.53 -5.54
N LEU A 158 -2.33 -0.35 -4.84
CA LEU A 158 -0.89 -0.57 -5.04
C LEU A 158 -0.58 -1.22 -6.40
N SER A 159 0.50 -0.74 -7.02
CA SER A 159 1.05 -1.33 -8.25
C SER A 159 1.55 -2.77 -8.02
N GLY A 160 1.70 -3.55 -9.10
CA GLY A 160 2.27 -4.90 -9.04
C GLY A 160 3.69 -4.91 -8.45
N ASP A 161 4.54 -3.98 -8.88
CA ASP A 161 5.91 -3.86 -8.38
C ASP A 161 5.95 -3.48 -6.90
N THR A 162 5.07 -2.56 -6.47
CA THR A 162 4.97 -2.17 -5.06
C THR A 162 4.55 -3.37 -4.20
N LYS A 163 3.63 -4.21 -4.67
CA LYS A 163 3.21 -5.41 -3.94
C LYS A 163 4.35 -6.40 -3.76
N ILE A 164 5.09 -6.69 -4.84
CA ILE A 164 6.26 -7.58 -4.80
C ILE A 164 7.30 -7.06 -3.80
N LEU A 165 7.63 -5.77 -3.87
CA LEU A 165 8.57 -5.13 -2.94
C LEU A 165 8.15 -5.31 -1.48
N ILE A 166 6.86 -5.14 -1.18
CA ILE A 166 6.35 -5.29 0.19
C ILE A 166 6.36 -6.76 0.64
N GLU A 167 5.93 -7.68 -0.21
CA GLU A 167 5.94 -9.12 0.08
C GLU A 167 7.36 -9.61 0.41
N GLU A 168 8.33 -9.27 -0.44
CA GLU A 168 9.74 -9.58 -0.22
C GLU A 168 10.28 -8.94 1.06
N ALA A 169 9.93 -7.69 1.35
CA ALA A 169 10.37 -7.02 2.56
C ALA A 169 9.83 -7.69 3.83
N ILE A 170 8.56 -8.09 3.87
CA ILE A 170 7.98 -8.82 5.02
C ILE A 170 8.69 -10.17 5.21
N VAL A 171 8.93 -10.91 4.14
CA VAL A 171 9.61 -12.22 4.21
C VAL A 171 11.03 -12.05 4.73
N GLU A 172 11.83 -11.18 4.12
CA GLU A 172 13.26 -11.09 4.42
C GLU A 172 13.55 -10.34 5.72
N LYS A 173 12.83 -9.25 6.00
CA LYS A 173 13.14 -8.33 7.11
C LYS A 173 12.39 -8.66 8.39
N ALA A 174 11.42 -9.58 8.36
CA ALA A 174 10.70 -10.03 9.54
C ALA A 174 10.70 -11.55 9.66
N LEU A 175 10.03 -12.26 8.74
CA LEU A 175 9.77 -13.69 8.92
C LEU A 175 11.06 -14.53 8.95
N ASN A 176 11.94 -14.35 7.96
CA ASN A 176 13.20 -15.10 7.86
C ASN A 176 14.13 -14.87 9.07
N LEU A 177 14.04 -13.71 9.72
CA LEU A 177 14.79 -13.43 10.94
C LEU A 177 14.30 -14.25 12.14
N SER A 178 13.01 -14.61 12.18
CA SER A 178 12.42 -15.38 13.29
C SER A 178 12.54 -16.88 13.15
N ILE A 179 12.55 -17.41 11.91
CA ILE A 179 12.54 -18.86 11.64
C ILE A 179 13.65 -19.61 12.41
N PRO A 180 14.92 -19.17 12.40
CA PRO A 180 15.99 -19.88 13.12
C PRO A 180 15.76 -20.01 14.63
N GLU A 181 15.00 -19.11 15.25
CA GLU A 181 14.68 -19.20 16.68
C GLU A 181 13.66 -20.30 16.99
N TYR A 182 12.75 -20.59 16.06
CA TYR A 182 11.78 -21.68 16.19
C TYR A 182 12.38 -23.05 15.88
N GLU A 183 13.39 -23.12 15.00
CA GLU A 183 14.09 -24.38 14.67
C GLU A 183 15.05 -24.86 15.76
N ARG A 184 15.37 -24.01 16.75
CA ARG A 184 16.20 -24.36 17.91
C ARG A 184 15.42 -25.02 19.05
N LEU A 185 14.09 -25.03 19.00
CA LEU A 185 13.19 -25.62 20.00
C LEU A 185 12.91 -27.10 19.71
#